data_AF-A0A9C6T778-F1
#
_entry.id   AF-A0A9C6T778-F1
#
_cell.length_a   1.000
_cell.length_b   1.000
_cell.length_c   1.000
_cell.angle_alpha   90.00
_cell.angle_beta   90.00
_cell.angle_gamma   90.00
#
_symmetry.space_group_name_H-M   'P 1'
#
loop_
_entity.id
_entity.type
_entity.pdbx_description
1 polymer ?
#
loop_
_entity_poly.entity_id
_entity_poly.type
_entity_poly.pdbx_seq_one_letter_code
_entity_poly.pdbx_strand_id
1 'polypeptide(L)'
;MSSIPYPCDDSSSVPTSFLGLLLLHYSRSRCNSDSHVQSSSELLRDLANRELNAFLWLSLVVVTGLLLRKLFNLFSLWHRARNIPGPPCPSFYGHSKLISRENLTDVLSKSHEKYGPIVKLWLGPTQLLVSVKDPLLIQEMLIKAEDKLPFTGKAFRLAFGQSCLFAPSYEKVQKRRETLATELNERLLKTADLIPMNVTDFIVDKIENISAKGNIDCGLVSQHIAFTLMGATFFGDGFLACPKAAIYEELLMMIAKDACFWASYNVTPFWKQGFWRYQRLCTKLKCLTSDIAQHCRKSCKLFGQIDQNVHNESFNKEIKSAHCSQCCSDNEFGDYYFFRDLNDHQNAKEKEEPSGNIMRVMFHGCHTTAALISNILTRLVMHPEIQDKVYSEISMVGRNPSKYEQEDIYRMPLLLATIYESARLLPTGPMLQRCSLEHDLSLSTGVTIPAAAVLVVPVQLVQKDDSSWGSDASDFNPYRFLSNHAKESEEVTKSGFNLLELNDPNENAAFLPFGSGTRACVGQKFVIQVIATLLASLLNKYEIRPNSGSGDNSEPSLKNRLQSYPNSPILFVRRDQ
;
A
#
# COMPACT_ATOMS: atom_id res chain seq x y z
N MET A 1 6.42 -82.87 -60.49
CA MET A 1 5.22 -82.68 -59.64
C MET A 1 5.59 -81.63 -58.60
N SER A 2 5.21 -80.36 -58.86
CA SER A 2 4.30 -79.55 -58.02
C SER A 2 4.87 -79.29 -56.61
N SER A 3 5.17 -78.06 -56.16
CA SER A 3 4.29 -76.88 -56.12
C SER A 3 5.00 -75.60 -55.59
N ILE A 4 4.94 -74.53 -56.40
CA ILE A 4 4.54 -73.11 -56.16
C ILE A 4 5.01 -72.30 -54.90
N PRO A 5 5.36 -70.99 -55.04
CA PRO A 5 6.05 -70.11 -54.07
C PRO A 5 5.15 -69.03 -53.43
N TYR A 6 5.66 -68.17 -52.52
CA TYR A 6 5.12 -66.82 -52.17
C TYR A 6 6.18 -65.97 -51.39
N PRO A 7 6.06 -64.61 -51.34
CA PRO A 7 7.09 -63.70 -51.86
C PRO A 7 7.62 -62.67 -50.84
N CYS A 8 8.63 -61.91 -51.28
CA CYS A 8 9.12 -60.68 -50.64
C CYS A 8 8.07 -59.57 -50.64
N ASP A 9 7.97 -58.84 -49.53
CA ASP A 9 7.43 -57.48 -49.48
C ASP A 9 8.55 -56.51 -49.10
N ASP A 10 8.94 -55.68 -50.07
CA ASP A 10 9.74 -54.47 -49.90
C ASP A 10 8.82 -53.35 -49.42
N SER A 11 9.08 -52.80 -48.23
CA SER A 11 8.60 -51.46 -47.89
C SER A 11 9.78 -50.59 -47.47
N SER A 12 10.16 -49.73 -48.41
CA SER A 12 11.17 -48.68 -48.26
C SER A 12 10.64 -47.59 -47.33
N SER A 13 11.28 -47.43 -46.17
CA SER A 13 11.15 -46.23 -45.34
C SER A 13 12.44 -45.42 -45.42
N VAL A 14 12.32 -44.19 -45.91
CA VAL A 14 13.41 -43.20 -45.96
C VAL A 14 13.64 -42.66 -44.54
N PRO A 15 14.86 -42.73 -43.96
CA PRO A 15 15.09 -42.26 -42.60
C PRO A 15 15.25 -40.73 -42.54
N THR A 16 14.48 -40.10 -41.66
CA THR A 16 14.36 -38.64 -41.44
C THR A 16 15.38 -38.06 -40.45
N SER A 17 16.47 -38.78 -40.12
CA SER A 17 17.51 -38.30 -39.22
C SER A 17 18.90 -38.35 -39.87
N PHE A 18 19.72 -37.33 -39.59
CA PHE A 18 21.12 -37.25 -40.03
C PHE A 18 21.93 -38.50 -39.60
N LEU A 19 21.53 -39.10 -38.48
CA LEU A 19 22.05 -40.37 -37.96
C LEU A 19 21.79 -41.55 -38.91
N GLY A 20 20.60 -41.62 -39.51
CA GLY A 20 20.22 -42.69 -40.45
C GLY A 20 20.98 -42.61 -41.78
N LEU A 21 21.24 -41.38 -42.26
CA LEU A 21 22.06 -41.13 -43.46
C LEU A 21 23.54 -41.51 -43.25
N LEU A 22 24.10 -41.21 -42.08
CA LEU A 22 25.47 -41.59 -41.72
C LEU A 22 25.64 -43.11 -41.57
N LEU A 23 24.66 -43.80 -40.98
CA LEU A 23 24.68 -45.26 -40.85
C LEU A 23 24.59 -45.98 -42.19
N LEU A 24 23.78 -45.47 -43.13
CA LEU A 24 23.69 -46.01 -44.50
C LEU A 24 24.98 -45.74 -45.31
N HIS A 25 25.59 -44.57 -45.16
CA HIS A 25 26.83 -44.26 -45.87
C HIS A 25 28.02 -45.08 -45.36
N TYR A 26 28.05 -45.38 -44.05
CA TYR A 26 29.11 -46.18 -43.45
C TYR A 26 28.92 -47.69 -43.69
N SER A 27 27.67 -48.18 -43.70
CA SER A 27 27.32 -49.56 -44.06
C SER A 27 27.75 -49.90 -45.50
N ARG A 28 27.58 -48.96 -46.44
CA ARG A 28 27.90 -49.19 -47.86
C ARG A 28 29.41 -49.18 -48.16
N SER A 29 30.24 -48.67 -47.26
CA SER A 29 31.69 -48.55 -47.44
C SER A 29 32.50 -49.76 -46.93
N ARG A 30 31.86 -50.76 -46.29
CA ARG A 30 32.58 -51.84 -45.58
C ARG A 30 32.35 -53.26 -46.09
N CYS A 31 31.73 -53.43 -47.25
CA CYS A 31 31.78 -54.71 -47.97
C CYS A 31 33.08 -54.78 -48.81
N ASN A 32 34.23 -54.83 -48.13
CA ASN A 32 35.45 -55.51 -48.57
C ASN A 32 36.54 -55.33 -47.51
N SER A 33 37.27 -56.42 -47.27
CA SER A 33 38.42 -56.62 -46.38
C SER A 33 38.17 -56.95 -44.90
N ASP A 34 38.54 -58.20 -44.59
CA ASP A 34 38.72 -58.84 -43.29
C ASP A 34 39.66 -58.13 -42.33
N SER A 35 39.54 -58.52 -41.05
CA SER A 35 40.36 -58.23 -39.86
C SER A 35 39.89 -57.11 -38.93
N HIS A 36 39.89 -57.45 -37.63
CA HIS A 36 39.47 -56.70 -36.43
C HIS A 36 37.99 -56.75 -36.04
N VAL A 37 37.62 -57.84 -35.36
CA VAL A 37 36.62 -57.83 -34.26
C VAL A 37 37.27 -57.14 -33.06
N GLN A 38 37.55 -55.85 -33.20
CA GLN A 38 37.87 -54.96 -32.09
C GLN A 38 36.61 -54.13 -31.82
N SER A 39 35.77 -54.75 -30.99
CA SER A 39 34.72 -54.18 -30.14
C SER A 39 33.88 -53.05 -30.74
N SER A 40 32.70 -53.40 -31.29
CA SER A 40 31.59 -52.46 -31.51
C SER A 40 31.27 -51.59 -30.28
N SER A 41 31.57 -52.09 -29.07
CA SER A 41 31.47 -51.37 -27.81
C SER A 41 32.52 -50.25 -27.66
N GLU A 42 33.74 -50.42 -28.17
CA GLU A 42 34.75 -49.34 -28.20
C GLU A 42 34.35 -48.21 -29.16
N LEU A 43 33.83 -48.55 -30.34
CA LEU A 43 33.33 -47.56 -31.30
C LEU A 43 32.11 -46.79 -30.78
N LEU A 44 31.15 -47.48 -30.14
CA LEU A 44 30.00 -46.83 -29.51
C LEU A 44 30.43 -45.95 -28.34
N ARG A 45 31.43 -46.35 -27.56
CA ARG A 45 32.00 -45.55 -26.47
C ARG A 45 32.70 -44.30 -27.00
N ASP A 46 33.45 -44.40 -28.09
CA ASP A 46 34.11 -43.24 -28.72
C ASP A 46 33.12 -42.27 -29.37
N LEU A 47 32.06 -42.78 -30.01
CA LEU A 47 30.96 -41.96 -30.50
C LEU A 47 30.24 -41.23 -29.36
N ALA A 48 29.88 -41.96 -28.30
CA ALA A 48 29.24 -41.37 -27.12
C ALA A 48 30.14 -40.33 -26.44
N ASN A 49 31.45 -40.57 -26.34
CA ASN A 49 32.42 -39.61 -25.81
C ASN A 49 32.53 -38.35 -26.67
N ARG A 50 32.50 -38.48 -28.00
CA ARG A 50 32.52 -37.33 -28.93
C ARG A 50 31.24 -36.51 -28.83
N GLU A 51 30.08 -37.16 -28.77
CA GLU A 51 28.79 -36.48 -28.60
C GLU A 51 28.73 -35.76 -27.25
N LEU A 52 29.09 -36.43 -26.15
CA LEU A 52 29.17 -35.82 -24.83
C LEU A 52 30.12 -34.62 -24.79
N ASN A 53 31.31 -34.74 -25.38
CA ASN A 53 32.26 -33.63 -25.48
C ASN A 53 31.68 -32.47 -26.31
N ALA A 54 31.01 -32.74 -27.43
CA ALA A 54 30.36 -31.72 -28.23
C ALA A 54 29.24 -31.00 -27.45
N PHE A 55 28.42 -31.73 -26.69
CA PHE A 55 27.40 -31.14 -25.80
C PHE A 55 28.04 -30.29 -24.69
N LEU A 56 29.12 -30.76 -24.07
CA LEU A 56 29.83 -30.01 -23.03
C LEU A 56 30.42 -28.71 -23.59
N TRP A 57 31.08 -28.75 -24.75
CA TRP A 57 31.60 -27.55 -25.42
C TRP A 57 30.49 -26.58 -25.83
N LEU A 58 29.39 -27.07 -26.40
CA LEU A 58 28.24 -26.24 -26.74
C LEU A 58 27.66 -25.58 -25.49
N SER A 59 27.51 -26.34 -24.39
CA SER A 59 27.05 -25.81 -23.11
C SER A 59 27.98 -24.74 -22.56
N LEU A 60 29.30 -24.94 -22.66
CA LEU A 60 30.31 -23.98 -22.21
C LEU A 60 30.25 -22.69 -23.04
N VAL A 61 30.14 -22.79 -24.36
CA VAL A 61 29.99 -21.62 -25.26
C VAL A 61 28.71 -20.85 -24.95
N VAL A 62 27.58 -21.56 -24.73
CA VAL A 62 26.31 -20.92 -24.36
C VAL A 62 26.42 -20.24 -22.99
N VAL A 63 26.97 -20.90 -21.98
CA VAL A 63 27.12 -20.34 -20.63
C VAL A 63 28.08 -19.14 -20.63
N THR A 64 29.21 -19.23 -21.32
CA THR A 64 30.17 -18.12 -21.45
C THR A 64 29.55 -16.94 -22.20
N GLY A 65 28.81 -17.18 -23.28
CA GLY A 65 28.06 -16.14 -23.98
C GLY A 65 27.02 -15.45 -23.09
N LEU A 66 26.29 -16.20 -22.27
CA LEU A 66 25.34 -15.65 -21.30
C LEU A 66 26.04 -14.83 -20.19
N LEU A 67 27.20 -15.27 -19.71
CA LEU A 67 27.99 -14.53 -18.72
C LEU A 67 28.57 -13.24 -19.29
N LEU A 68 29.14 -13.28 -20.50
CA LEU A 68 29.63 -12.09 -21.19
C LEU A 68 28.52 -11.08 -21.45
N ARG A 69 27.34 -11.54 -21.86
CA ARG A 69 26.15 -10.69 -22.01
C ARG A 69 25.74 -10.05 -20.68
N LYS A 70 25.73 -10.80 -19.58
CA LYS A 70 25.45 -10.25 -18.24
C LYS A 70 26.49 -9.20 -17.82
N LEU A 71 27.77 -9.46 -18.05
CA LEU A 71 28.85 -8.50 -17.77
C LEU A 71 28.71 -7.24 -18.63
N PHE A 72 28.44 -7.37 -19.93
CA PHE A 72 28.21 -6.23 -20.81
C PHE A 72 27.03 -5.38 -20.34
N ASN A 73 25.91 -6.01 -19.97
CA ASN A 73 24.75 -5.31 -19.43
C ASN A 73 25.07 -4.59 -18.12
N LEU A 74 25.89 -5.20 -17.26
CA LEU A 74 26.34 -4.61 -16.00
C LEU A 74 27.21 -3.37 -16.24
N PHE A 75 28.23 -3.47 -17.10
CA PHE A 75 29.10 -2.35 -17.45
C PHE A 75 28.34 -1.24 -18.17
N SER A 76 27.40 -1.57 -19.04
CA SER A 76 26.50 -0.61 -19.69
C SER A 76 25.69 0.17 -18.66
N LEU A 77 25.10 -0.51 -17.68
CA LEU A 77 24.37 0.14 -16.59
C LEU A 77 25.28 1.07 -15.78
N TRP A 78 26.48 0.62 -15.41
CA TRP A 78 27.45 1.44 -14.68
C TRP A 78 27.88 2.68 -15.47
N HIS A 79 28.09 2.52 -16.78
CA HIS A 79 28.44 3.62 -17.67
C HIS A 79 27.32 4.66 -17.74
N ARG A 80 26.08 4.24 -17.98
CA ARG A 80 24.91 5.14 -18.03
C ARG A 80 24.69 5.85 -16.70
N ALA A 81 24.83 5.13 -15.59
CA ALA A 81 24.66 5.69 -14.25
C ALA A 81 25.79 6.65 -13.85
N ARG A 82 26.91 6.73 -14.60
CA ARG A 82 28.06 7.58 -14.26
C ARG A 82 27.66 9.05 -14.15
N ASN A 83 26.75 9.50 -15.01
CA ASN A 83 26.33 10.91 -15.11
C ASN A 83 25.37 11.36 -14.00
N ILE A 84 24.81 10.43 -13.22
CA ILE A 84 23.93 10.78 -12.10
C ILE A 84 24.80 11.11 -10.88
N PRO A 85 24.59 12.25 -10.19
CA PRO A 85 25.34 12.62 -8.99
C PRO A 85 25.16 11.60 -7.86
N GLY A 86 26.17 11.44 -6.99
CA GLY A 86 26.06 10.59 -5.80
C GLY A 86 27.41 10.16 -5.24
N PRO A 87 27.42 9.50 -4.06
CA PRO A 87 28.64 9.04 -3.43
C PRO A 87 29.43 8.07 -4.33
N PRO A 88 30.78 8.13 -4.28
CA PRO A 88 31.61 7.15 -4.95
C PRO A 88 31.30 5.76 -4.39
N CYS A 89 31.27 4.76 -5.26
CA CYS A 89 30.98 3.38 -4.88
C CYS A 89 32.31 2.63 -4.61
N PRO A 90 32.73 2.44 -3.34
CA PRO A 90 34.06 1.91 -3.05
C PRO A 90 34.14 0.38 -3.13
N SER A 91 33.00 -0.32 -3.24
CA SER A 91 32.97 -1.79 -3.20
C SER A 91 31.98 -2.37 -4.21
N PHE A 92 32.22 -3.62 -4.60
CA PHE A 92 31.32 -4.41 -5.44
C PHE A 92 29.90 -4.57 -4.82
N TYR A 93 29.79 -4.54 -3.50
CA TYR A 93 28.51 -4.63 -2.78
C TYR A 93 27.77 -3.28 -2.68
N GLY A 94 28.24 -2.25 -3.37
CA GLY A 94 27.63 -0.93 -3.34
C GLY A 94 27.75 -0.27 -1.96
N HIS A 95 26.65 0.39 -1.59
CA HIS A 95 26.44 1.14 -0.35
C HIS A 95 25.65 0.31 0.68
N SER A 96 25.51 -1.00 0.49
CA SER A 96 24.78 -1.88 1.41
C SER A 96 25.29 -1.80 2.85
N LYS A 97 26.61 -1.72 3.06
CA LYS A 97 27.22 -1.52 4.38
C LYS A 97 26.91 -0.15 4.99
N LEU A 98 26.77 0.89 4.16
CA LEU A 98 26.39 2.23 4.62
C LEU A 98 24.94 2.23 5.10
N ILE A 99 24.05 1.65 4.30
CA ILE A 99 22.60 1.52 4.58
C ILE A 99 22.30 0.55 5.73
N SER A 100 23.17 -0.43 5.98
CA SER A 100 23.01 -1.33 7.14
C SER A 100 23.47 -0.71 8.46
N ARG A 101 24.30 0.34 8.43
CA ARG A 101 24.86 0.99 9.62
C ARG A 101 24.03 2.19 10.06
N GLU A 102 23.49 2.94 9.10
CA GLU A 102 22.68 4.14 9.32
C GLU A 102 21.28 3.93 8.75
N ASN A 103 20.29 4.69 9.25
CA ASN A 103 18.96 4.68 8.64
C ASN A 103 19.06 5.22 7.20
N LEU A 104 18.33 4.62 6.26
CA LEU A 104 18.33 5.03 4.85
C LEU A 104 17.94 6.51 4.69
N THR A 105 17.03 7.02 5.53
CA THR A 105 16.65 8.44 5.54
C THR A 105 17.85 9.35 5.82
N ASP A 106 18.71 9.00 6.79
CA ASP A 106 19.89 9.79 7.15
C ASP A 106 20.95 9.76 6.04
N VAL A 107 21.16 8.58 5.46
CA VAL A 107 22.04 8.41 4.29
C VAL A 107 21.57 9.29 3.14
N LEU A 108 20.26 9.34 2.88
CA LEU A 108 19.68 10.16 1.83
C LEU A 108 19.77 11.67 2.15
N SER A 109 19.57 12.09 3.40
CA SER A 109 19.73 13.50 3.81
C SER A 109 21.16 13.98 3.55
N LYS A 110 22.17 13.30 4.11
CA LYS A 110 23.59 13.62 3.91
C LYS A 110 23.97 13.63 2.42
N SER A 111 23.39 12.70 1.65
CA SER A 111 23.69 12.62 0.22
C SER A 111 23.04 13.76 -0.57
N HIS A 112 21.79 14.13 -0.27
CA HIS A 112 21.13 15.26 -0.93
C HIS A 112 21.76 16.60 -0.58
N GLU A 113 22.23 16.79 0.65
CA GLU A 113 23.00 17.96 1.06
C GLU A 113 24.30 18.10 0.24
N LYS A 114 24.98 16.98 -0.06
CA LYS A 114 26.27 17.00 -0.74
C LYS A 114 26.19 16.98 -2.26
N TYR A 115 25.23 16.27 -2.83
CA TYR A 115 25.16 15.97 -4.27
C TYR A 115 23.97 16.63 -4.99
N GLY A 116 23.09 17.30 -4.24
CA GLY A 116 21.97 18.05 -4.78
C GLY A 116 20.66 17.27 -4.89
N PRO A 117 19.72 17.71 -5.74
CA PRO A 117 18.33 17.22 -5.73
C PRO A 117 18.15 15.81 -6.27
N ILE A 118 19.11 15.28 -7.04
CA ILE A 118 19.10 13.93 -7.62
C ILE A 118 20.36 13.21 -7.17
N VAL A 119 20.20 12.04 -6.55
CA VAL A 119 21.31 11.26 -5.99
C VAL A 119 21.17 9.79 -6.34
N LYS A 120 22.26 9.16 -6.81
CA LYS A 120 22.34 7.72 -6.97
C LYS A 120 22.96 7.01 -5.76
N LEU A 121 22.46 5.83 -5.46
CA LEU A 121 23.06 4.84 -4.57
C LEU A 121 23.08 3.48 -5.26
N TRP A 122 24.01 2.62 -4.85
CA TRP A 122 24.14 1.26 -5.36
C TRP A 122 23.82 0.25 -4.27
N LEU A 123 22.93 -0.70 -4.53
CA LEU A 123 22.60 -1.83 -3.66
C LEU A 123 23.20 -3.11 -4.27
N GLY A 124 24.49 -3.32 -4.08
CA GLY A 124 25.22 -4.32 -4.86
C GLY A 124 25.53 -3.85 -6.28
N PRO A 125 25.99 -4.77 -7.15
CA PRO A 125 26.50 -4.40 -8.47
C PRO A 125 25.37 -4.07 -9.46
N THR A 126 24.18 -4.67 -9.31
CA THR A 126 23.12 -4.65 -10.32
C THR A 126 21.96 -3.72 -9.99
N GLN A 127 21.82 -3.27 -8.74
CA GLN A 127 20.65 -2.50 -8.31
C GLN A 127 21.05 -1.04 -8.08
N LEU A 128 20.70 -0.21 -9.04
CA LEU A 128 20.83 1.24 -8.96
C LEU A 128 19.58 1.82 -8.28
N LEU A 129 19.78 2.63 -7.26
CA LEU A 129 18.74 3.42 -6.61
C LEU A 129 18.97 4.88 -6.97
N VAL A 130 17.93 5.61 -7.39
CA VAL A 130 17.99 7.04 -7.66
C VAL A 130 16.95 7.75 -6.82
N SER A 131 17.43 8.59 -5.91
CA SER A 131 16.63 9.41 -5.00
C SER A 131 16.45 10.80 -5.59
N VAL A 132 15.22 11.32 -5.57
CA VAL A 132 14.87 12.67 -6.01
C VAL A 132 14.18 13.41 -4.86
N LYS A 133 14.71 14.57 -4.46
CA LYS A 133 14.20 15.40 -3.35
C LYS A 133 13.42 16.63 -3.82
N ASP A 134 13.76 17.20 -4.97
CA ASP A 134 13.10 18.41 -5.47
C ASP A 134 11.62 18.16 -5.81
N PRO A 135 10.66 18.93 -5.26
CA PRO A 135 9.21 18.69 -5.46
C PRO A 135 8.76 18.69 -6.91
N LEU A 136 9.26 19.60 -7.74
CA LEU A 136 8.86 19.71 -9.15
C LEU A 136 9.41 18.53 -9.96
N LEU A 137 10.66 18.15 -9.70
CA LEU A 137 11.25 16.96 -10.31
C LEU A 137 10.59 15.66 -9.83
N ILE A 138 10.15 15.61 -8.57
CA ILE A 138 9.36 14.48 -8.06
C ILE A 138 8.06 14.36 -8.85
N GLN A 139 7.32 15.45 -9.05
CA GLN A 139 6.08 15.44 -9.83
C GLN A 139 6.32 15.00 -11.27
N GLU A 140 7.34 15.58 -11.94
CA GLU A 140 7.75 15.19 -13.29
C GLU A 140 8.11 13.70 -13.35
N MET A 141 8.93 13.22 -12.41
CA MET A 141 9.34 11.82 -12.32
C MET A 141 8.14 10.90 -12.11
N LEU A 142 7.21 11.25 -11.22
CA LEU A 142 6.04 10.42 -10.91
C LEU A 142 5.06 10.33 -12.08
N ILE A 143 4.90 11.39 -12.87
CA ILE A 143 4.11 11.40 -14.11
C ILE A 143 4.81 10.61 -15.21
N LYS A 144 6.14 10.70 -15.34
CA LYS A 144 6.85 9.94 -16.38
C LYS A 144 7.08 8.47 -16.02
N ALA A 145 7.09 8.11 -14.74
CA ALA A 145 7.34 6.75 -14.24
C ALA A 145 6.08 5.90 -14.05
N GLU A 146 5.02 6.27 -14.76
CA GLU A 146 3.64 5.77 -14.64
C GLU A 146 3.53 4.22 -14.61
N ASP A 147 4.31 3.51 -15.42
CA ASP A 147 4.04 2.11 -15.81
C ASP A 147 4.24 0.97 -14.78
N LYS A 148 4.65 1.20 -13.53
CA LYS A 148 5.30 0.10 -12.76
C LYS A 148 4.79 -0.24 -11.36
N LEU A 149 4.98 -1.50 -10.96
CA LEU A 149 4.58 -2.05 -9.66
C LEU A 149 5.67 -1.85 -8.61
N PRO A 150 5.34 -1.40 -7.39
CA PRO A 150 6.32 -1.17 -6.32
C PRO A 150 7.07 -2.46 -5.97
N PHE A 151 8.27 -2.34 -5.38
CA PHE A 151 9.10 -3.47 -4.93
C PHE A 151 8.33 -4.41 -3.98
N THR A 152 7.37 -3.86 -3.23
CA THR A 152 6.46 -4.59 -2.34
C THR A 152 5.40 -5.44 -3.06
N GLY A 153 5.32 -5.37 -4.39
CA GLY A 153 4.38 -6.16 -5.19
C GLY A 153 4.50 -7.66 -4.94
N LYS A 154 5.72 -8.16 -4.67
CA LYS A 154 5.93 -9.57 -4.30
C LYS A 154 5.36 -9.91 -2.92
N ALA A 155 5.54 -9.03 -1.93
CA ALA A 155 4.99 -9.20 -0.59
C ALA A 155 3.46 -9.28 -0.62
N PHE A 156 2.83 -8.33 -1.32
CA PHE A 156 1.39 -8.28 -1.44
C PHE A 156 0.81 -9.43 -2.27
N ARG A 157 1.52 -9.86 -3.31
CA ARG A 157 1.13 -11.04 -4.09
C ARG A 157 1.16 -12.32 -3.24
N LEU A 158 2.18 -12.48 -2.40
CA LEU A 158 2.28 -13.61 -1.49
C LEU A 158 1.24 -13.58 -0.37
N ALA A 159 0.84 -12.39 0.09
CA ALA A 159 -0.15 -12.21 1.15
C ALA A 159 -1.61 -12.30 0.65
N PHE A 160 -1.92 -11.71 -0.51
CA PHE A 160 -3.29 -11.40 -0.94
C PHE A 160 -3.68 -12.00 -2.31
N GLY A 161 -2.73 -12.59 -3.04
CA GLY A 161 -2.98 -13.25 -4.34
C GLY A 161 -2.54 -12.45 -5.57
N GLN A 162 -2.68 -13.09 -6.74
CA GLN A 162 -2.16 -12.64 -8.04
C GLN A 162 -3.11 -11.67 -8.78
N SER A 163 -4.42 -11.84 -8.60
CA SER A 163 -5.49 -11.13 -9.34
C SER A 163 -6.14 -10.06 -8.46
N CYS A 164 -5.43 -8.98 -8.18
CA CYS A 164 -5.89 -7.95 -7.26
C CYS A 164 -5.77 -6.53 -7.84
N LEU A 165 -6.60 -5.59 -7.34
CA LEU A 165 -6.73 -4.17 -7.69
C LEU A 165 -5.42 -3.43 -8.07
N PHE A 166 -4.28 -3.78 -7.47
CA PHE A 166 -2.99 -3.14 -7.73
C PHE A 166 -1.85 -4.14 -8.05
N ALA A 167 -2.18 -5.27 -8.69
CA ALA A 167 -1.24 -6.30 -9.14
C ALA A 167 -1.06 -6.46 -10.68
N PRO A 168 -2.01 -6.07 -11.57
CA PRO A 168 -1.83 -6.26 -13.02
C PRO A 168 -0.93 -5.19 -13.68
N SER A 169 -0.84 -5.21 -15.02
CA SER A 169 -0.17 -4.20 -15.85
C SER A 169 -0.68 -2.79 -15.55
N TYR A 170 0.13 -1.78 -15.89
CA TYR A 170 -0.16 -0.38 -15.59
C TYR A 170 -1.57 0.08 -15.96
N GLU A 171 -1.96 -0.09 -17.22
CA GLU A 171 -3.27 0.35 -17.73
C GLU A 171 -4.43 -0.29 -16.94
N LYS A 172 -4.31 -1.58 -16.60
CA LYS A 172 -5.30 -2.28 -15.77
C LYS A 172 -5.35 -1.71 -14.36
N VAL A 173 -4.20 -1.37 -13.77
CA VAL A 173 -4.13 -0.75 -12.44
C VAL A 173 -4.70 0.66 -12.46
N GLN A 174 -4.40 1.48 -13.48
CA GLN A 174 -4.89 2.84 -13.60
C GLN A 174 -6.42 2.86 -13.66
N LYS A 175 -7.02 2.13 -14.61
CA LYS A 175 -8.49 2.07 -14.77
C LYS A 175 -9.17 1.59 -13.49
N ARG A 176 -8.61 0.57 -12.82
CA ARG A 176 -9.15 0.05 -11.55
C ARG A 176 -9.04 1.06 -10.41
N ARG A 177 -7.97 1.86 -10.37
CA ARG A 177 -7.79 2.93 -9.39
C ARG A 177 -8.77 4.07 -9.61
N GLU A 178 -9.06 4.41 -10.85
CA GLU A 178 -10.09 5.40 -11.20
C GLU A 178 -11.47 4.93 -10.72
N THR A 179 -11.86 3.69 -11.02
CA THR A 179 -13.11 3.11 -10.51
C THR A 179 -13.16 3.11 -8.97
N LEU A 180 -12.08 2.69 -8.32
CA LEU A 180 -11.98 2.70 -6.87
C LEU A 180 -12.04 4.12 -6.27
N ALA A 181 -11.46 5.11 -6.96
CA ALA A 181 -11.50 6.50 -6.53
C ALA A 181 -12.91 7.10 -6.61
N THR A 182 -13.66 6.80 -7.68
CA THR A 182 -15.08 7.19 -7.79
C THR A 182 -15.91 6.54 -6.68
N GLU A 183 -15.71 5.24 -6.43
CA GLU A 183 -16.44 4.53 -5.37
C GLU A 183 -16.12 5.09 -3.97
N LEU A 184 -14.85 5.33 -3.64
CA LEU A 184 -14.44 5.87 -2.33
C LEU A 184 -14.83 7.33 -2.14
N ASN A 185 -14.55 8.19 -3.12
CA ASN A 185 -14.61 9.64 -2.94
C ASN A 185 -15.91 10.29 -3.43
N GLU A 186 -16.75 9.56 -4.16
CA GLU A 186 -18.04 10.08 -4.59
C GLU A 186 -19.17 9.28 -3.95
N ARG A 187 -19.16 7.96 -4.11
CA ARG A 187 -20.30 7.14 -3.70
C ARG A 187 -20.33 6.90 -2.19
N LEU A 188 -19.26 6.37 -1.62
CA LEU A 188 -19.19 6.12 -0.17
C LEU A 188 -19.23 7.43 0.63
N LEU A 189 -18.66 8.51 0.10
CA LEU A 189 -18.77 9.82 0.74
C LEU A 189 -20.20 10.39 0.71
N LYS A 190 -20.97 10.20 -0.37
CA LYS A 190 -22.36 10.70 -0.46
C LYS A 190 -23.39 9.83 0.25
N THR A 191 -23.16 8.52 0.32
CA THR A 191 -24.18 7.58 0.82
C THR A 191 -24.17 7.45 2.34
N ALA A 192 -23.07 7.84 2.98
CA ALA A 192 -22.93 7.65 4.41
C ALA A 192 -23.07 9.00 5.15
N ASP A 193 -24.00 9.04 6.09
CA ASP A 193 -23.84 9.76 7.35
C ASP A 193 -22.55 9.23 8.01
N LEU A 194 -21.38 9.73 7.58
CA LEU A 194 -20.11 8.99 7.40
C LEU A 194 -19.48 8.26 8.60
N ILE A 195 -20.08 8.33 9.79
CA ILE A 195 -19.87 7.38 10.87
C ILE A 195 -21.23 7.24 11.58
N PRO A 196 -21.97 6.13 11.44
CA PRO A 196 -23.16 5.94 12.25
C PRO A 196 -22.75 5.96 13.73
N MET A 197 -23.58 6.59 14.57
CA MET A 197 -23.25 6.90 15.97
C MET A 197 -22.76 5.70 16.79
N ASN A 198 -23.30 4.52 16.45
CA ASN A 198 -22.89 3.23 16.99
C ASN A 198 -21.38 2.94 16.84
N VAL A 199 -20.70 3.43 15.80
CA VAL A 199 -19.26 3.23 15.59
C VAL A 199 -18.45 4.08 16.55
N THR A 200 -18.83 5.34 16.76
CA THR A 200 -18.14 6.22 17.71
C THR A 200 -18.32 5.70 19.13
N ASP A 201 -19.55 5.35 19.51
CA ASP A 201 -19.82 4.82 20.85
C ASP A 201 -19.14 3.45 21.04
N PHE A 202 -19.14 2.57 20.03
CA PHE A 202 -18.38 1.31 20.07
C PHE A 202 -16.87 1.53 20.21
N ILE A 203 -16.31 2.51 19.52
CA ILE A 203 -14.89 2.86 19.63
C ILE A 203 -14.60 3.34 21.06
N VAL A 204 -15.43 4.21 21.61
CA VAL A 204 -15.30 4.73 22.97
C VAL A 204 -15.41 3.60 24.00
N ASP A 205 -16.44 2.76 23.92
CA ASP A 205 -16.63 1.60 24.80
C ASP A 205 -15.41 0.66 24.73
N LYS A 206 -14.87 0.44 23.52
CA LYS A 206 -13.68 -0.39 23.33
C LYS A 206 -12.44 0.28 23.94
N ILE A 207 -12.29 1.59 23.82
CA ILE A 207 -11.20 2.36 24.45
C ILE A 207 -11.32 2.29 25.98
N GLU A 208 -12.50 2.48 26.56
CA GLU A 208 -12.74 2.38 28.01
C GLU A 208 -12.43 0.98 28.54
N ASN A 209 -12.87 -0.06 27.82
CA ASN A 209 -12.56 -1.46 28.14
C ASN A 209 -11.06 -1.78 28.07
N ILE A 210 -10.34 -1.17 27.14
CA ILE A 210 -8.88 -1.29 27.03
C ILE A 210 -8.20 -0.52 28.18
N SER A 211 -8.70 0.69 28.49
CA SER A 211 -8.22 1.53 29.59
C SER A 211 -8.37 0.86 30.96
N ALA A 212 -9.46 0.13 31.17
CA ALA A 212 -9.71 -0.61 32.40
C ALA A 212 -8.70 -1.75 32.64
N LYS A 213 -8.00 -2.21 31.60
CA LYS A 213 -7.04 -3.33 31.65
C LYS A 213 -5.58 -2.90 31.83
N GLY A 214 -5.29 -1.59 31.88
CA GLY A 214 -3.96 -1.05 32.13
C GLY A 214 -3.56 0.09 31.18
N ASN A 215 -2.27 0.42 31.15
CA ASN A 215 -1.74 1.50 30.33
C ASN A 215 -1.97 1.25 28.85
N ILE A 216 -2.57 2.22 28.16
CA ILE A 216 -2.95 2.10 26.76
C ILE A 216 -1.88 2.70 25.84
N ASP A 217 -1.31 1.90 24.95
CA ASP A 217 -0.44 2.37 23.87
C ASP A 217 -1.29 3.07 22.78
N CYS A 218 -0.93 4.31 22.42
CA CYS A 218 -1.53 5.08 21.33
C CYS A 218 -1.55 4.32 20.00
N GLY A 219 -0.51 3.54 19.70
CA GLY A 219 -0.43 2.71 18.50
C GLY A 219 -1.50 1.61 18.47
N LEU A 220 -1.72 0.94 19.60
CA LEU A 220 -2.72 -0.14 19.70
C LEU A 220 -4.14 0.41 19.60
N VAL A 221 -4.44 1.53 20.28
CA VAL A 221 -5.72 2.23 20.17
C VAL A 221 -5.99 2.65 18.74
N SER A 222 -5.00 3.29 18.11
CA SER A 222 -5.15 3.79 16.74
C SER A 222 -5.38 2.66 15.74
N GLN A 223 -4.75 1.50 15.97
CA GLN A 223 -4.99 0.29 15.17
C GLN A 223 -6.43 -0.19 15.29
N HIS A 224 -6.95 -0.30 16.52
CA HIS A 224 -8.32 -0.73 16.76
C HIS A 224 -9.34 0.27 16.21
N ILE A 225 -9.10 1.56 16.39
CA ILE A 225 -9.93 2.64 15.82
C ILE A 225 -9.96 2.49 14.31
N ALA A 226 -8.80 2.44 13.65
CA ALA A 226 -8.72 2.33 12.20
C ALA A 226 -9.41 1.06 11.68
N PHE A 227 -9.20 -0.09 12.33
CA PHE A 227 -9.84 -1.34 11.94
C PHE A 227 -11.36 -1.29 12.04
N THR A 228 -11.88 -0.80 13.17
CA THR A 228 -13.32 -0.63 13.38
C THR A 228 -13.91 0.35 12.37
N LEU A 229 -13.24 1.48 12.15
CA LEU A 229 -13.69 2.53 11.23
C LEU A 229 -13.77 2.01 9.79
N MET A 230 -12.66 1.45 9.27
CA MET A 230 -12.63 0.89 7.92
C MET A 230 -13.62 -0.27 7.76
N GLY A 231 -13.76 -1.12 8.78
CA GLY A 231 -14.68 -2.25 8.78
C GLY A 231 -16.14 -1.81 8.74
N ALA A 232 -16.54 -0.87 9.59
CA ALA A 232 -17.88 -0.31 9.59
C ALA A 232 -18.19 0.42 8.27
N THR A 233 -17.24 1.19 7.74
CA THR A 233 -17.47 1.90 6.47
C THR A 233 -17.57 0.96 5.26
N PHE A 234 -16.84 -0.16 5.25
CA PHE A 234 -16.84 -1.08 4.09
C PHE A 234 -17.86 -2.21 4.19
N PHE A 235 -18.28 -2.58 5.39
CA PHE A 235 -19.18 -3.71 5.61
C PHE A 235 -20.48 -3.32 6.34
N GLY A 236 -20.65 -2.05 6.70
CA GLY A 236 -21.79 -1.54 7.45
C GLY A 236 -21.81 -1.98 8.92
N ASP A 237 -22.90 -1.65 9.61
CA ASP A 237 -23.11 -1.89 11.05
C ASP A 237 -23.03 -3.37 11.43
N GLY A 238 -23.37 -4.28 10.50
CA GLY A 238 -23.26 -5.72 10.70
C GLY A 238 -21.82 -6.18 11.01
N PHE A 239 -20.82 -5.36 10.70
CA PHE A 239 -19.42 -5.61 11.03
C PHE A 239 -19.13 -5.49 12.53
N LEU A 240 -19.72 -4.49 13.19
CA LEU A 240 -19.48 -4.21 14.62
C LEU A 240 -19.92 -5.39 15.50
N ALA A 241 -21.02 -6.05 15.11
CA ALA A 241 -21.54 -7.23 15.79
C ALA A 241 -20.86 -8.55 15.37
N CYS A 242 -19.89 -8.52 14.45
CA CYS A 242 -19.31 -9.74 13.90
C CYS A 242 -18.29 -10.37 14.87
N PRO A 243 -18.53 -11.59 15.42
CA PRO A 243 -17.62 -12.20 16.38
C PRO A 243 -16.25 -12.58 15.77
N LYS A 244 -16.18 -12.68 14.44
CA LYS A 244 -14.96 -13.01 13.71
C LYS A 244 -14.07 -11.78 13.43
N ALA A 245 -14.57 -10.56 13.68
CA ALA A 245 -13.84 -9.33 13.36
C ALA A 245 -12.53 -9.20 14.15
N ALA A 246 -12.52 -9.54 15.44
CA ALA A 246 -11.30 -9.50 16.27
C ALA A 246 -10.22 -10.46 15.76
N ILE A 247 -10.60 -11.70 15.41
CA ILE A 247 -9.68 -12.71 14.86
C ILE A 247 -9.13 -12.25 13.50
N TYR A 248 -9.97 -11.59 12.70
CA TYR A 248 -9.56 -11.03 11.42
C TYR A 248 -8.52 -9.93 11.60
N GLU A 249 -8.73 -9.00 12.53
CA GLU A 249 -7.80 -7.91 12.84
C GLU A 249 -6.41 -8.45 13.19
N GLU A 250 -6.33 -9.36 14.16
CA GLU A 250 -5.07 -9.95 14.61
C GLU A 250 -4.33 -10.66 13.47
N LEU A 251 -5.07 -11.43 12.66
CA LEU A 251 -4.49 -12.20 11.56
C LEU A 251 -4.02 -11.30 10.42
N LEU A 252 -4.75 -10.22 10.12
CA LEU A 252 -4.37 -9.21 9.13
C LEU A 252 -3.02 -8.57 9.48
N MET A 253 -2.85 -8.18 10.75
CA MET A 253 -1.62 -7.54 11.24
C MET A 253 -0.44 -8.53 11.32
N MET A 254 -0.70 -9.78 11.69
CA MET A 254 0.33 -10.83 11.67
C MET A 254 0.87 -11.08 10.26
N ILE A 255 -0.02 -11.15 9.26
CA ILE A 255 0.38 -11.32 7.85
C ILE A 255 1.15 -10.09 7.36
N ALA A 256 0.76 -8.88 7.78
CA ALA A 256 1.46 -7.62 7.48
C ALA A 256 2.95 -7.70 7.78
N LYS A 257 3.25 -8.10 9.02
CA LYS A 257 4.59 -8.10 9.59
C LYS A 257 5.49 -9.07 8.86
N ASP A 258 4.97 -10.25 8.52
CA ASP A 258 5.74 -11.32 7.90
C ASP A 258 5.87 -11.18 6.37
N ALA A 259 4.98 -10.42 5.71
CA ALA A 259 4.94 -10.32 4.25
C ALA A 259 6.26 -9.80 3.66
N CYS A 260 6.88 -8.79 4.27
CA CYS A 260 8.15 -8.23 3.82
C CYS A 260 9.30 -9.24 3.96
N PHE A 261 9.32 -9.99 5.06
CA PHE A 261 10.33 -11.03 5.28
C PHE A 261 10.27 -12.09 4.19
N TRP A 262 9.08 -12.62 3.87
CA TRP A 262 8.94 -13.65 2.85
C TRP A 262 9.20 -13.12 1.43
N ALA A 263 8.90 -11.84 1.18
CA ALA A 263 9.21 -11.19 -0.08
C ALA A 263 10.70 -10.93 -0.30
N SER A 264 11.50 -10.84 0.77
CA SER A 264 12.94 -10.59 0.67
C SER A 264 13.71 -11.71 -0.04
N TYR A 265 13.17 -12.93 -0.06
CA TYR A 265 13.78 -14.05 -0.76
C TYR A 265 13.67 -13.87 -2.27
N ASN A 266 14.78 -14.00 -3.01
CA ASN A 266 14.75 -13.94 -4.48
C ASN A 266 13.89 -15.07 -5.08
N VAL A 267 14.03 -16.28 -4.55
CA VAL A 267 13.23 -17.46 -4.91
C VAL A 267 12.31 -17.80 -3.75
N THR A 268 11.03 -18.03 -4.04
CA THR A 268 10.03 -18.38 -3.02
C THR A 268 10.50 -19.56 -2.17
N PRO A 269 10.63 -19.41 -0.84
CA PRO A 269 11.30 -20.40 0.01
C PRO A 269 10.37 -21.56 0.40
N PHE A 270 9.90 -22.34 -0.59
CA PHE A 270 9.01 -23.49 -0.38
C PHE A 270 9.65 -24.61 0.46
N TRP A 271 10.97 -24.60 0.66
CA TRP A 271 11.68 -25.54 1.53
C TRP A 271 11.62 -25.13 3.02
N LYS A 272 11.15 -23.92 3.36
CA LYS A 272 11.04 -23.47 4.75
C LYS A 272 9.65 -23.79 5.30
N GLN A 273 9.58 -24.53 6.41
CA GLN A 273 8.32 -24.82 7.10
C GLN A 273 7.55 -23.54 7.49
N GLY A 274 8.27 -22.49 7.89
CA GLY A 274 7.67 -21.19 8.21
C GLY A 274 6.90 -20.58 7.04
N PHE A 275 7.34 -20.80 5.79
CA PHE A 275 6.65 -20.27 4.61
C PHE A 275 5.29 -20.93 4.42
N TRP A 276 5.20 -22.25 4.63
CA TRP A 276 3.93 -22.97 4.59
C TRP A 276 2.99 -22.57 5.72
N ARG A 277 3.53 -22.28 6.92
CA ARG A 277 2.73 -21.71 8.01
C ARG A 277 2.15 -20.35 7.60
N TYR A 278 2.98 -19.47 7.04
CA TYR A 278 2.54 -18.17 6.53
C TYR A 278 1.46 -18.30 5.44
N GLN A 279 1.64 -19.20 4.48
CA GLN A 279 0.63 -19.48 3.45
C GLN A 279 -0.70 -19.96 4.04
N ARG A 280 -0.67 -20.85 5.06
CA ARG A 280 -1.90 -21.26 5.77
C ARG A 280 -2.60 -20.09 6.46
N LEU A 281 -1.84 -19.16 7.07
CA LEU A 281 -2.41 -17.95 7.66
C LEU A 281 -3.08 -17.08 6.60
N CYS A 282 -2.45 -16.87 5.45
CA CYS A 282 -3.02 -16.13 4.33
C CYS A 282 -4.33 -16.76 3.84
N THR A 283 -4.37 -18.09 3.67
CA THR A 283 -5.59 -18.82 3.32
C THR A 283 -6.67 -18.67 4.38
N LYS A 284 -6.33 -18.74 5.67
CA LYS A 284 -7.28 -18.55 6.78
C LYS A 284 -7.87 -17.14 6.75
N LEU A 285 -7.06 -16.11 6.54
CA LEU A 285 -7.53 -14.73 6.44
C LEU A 285 -8.49 -14.56 5.26
N LYS A 286 -8.19 -15.18 4.13
CA LYS A 286 -9.07 -15.18 2.95
C LYS A 286 -10.43 -15.82 3.23
N CYS A 287 -10.46 -16.98 3.90
CA CYS A 287 -11.72 -17.60 4.33
C CYS A 287 -12.49 -16.69 5.30
N LEU A 288 -11.81 -16.11 6.30
CA LEU A 288 -12.44 -15.17 7.23
C LEU A 288 -13.01 -13.94 6.53
N THR A 289 -12.33 -13.44 5.49
CA THR A 289 -12.83 -12.31 4.67
C THR A 289 -14.16 -12.66 4.03
N SER A 290 -14.26 -13.84 3.41
CA SER A 290 -15.50 -14.33 2.80
C SER A 290 -16.60 -14.52 3.84
N ASP A 291 -16.27 -15.06 5.02
CA ASP A 291 -17.22 -15.27 6.11
C ASP A 291 -17.78 -13.95 6.65
N ILE A 292 -16.93 -12.95 6.89
CA ILE A 292 -17.34 -11.62 7.36
C ILE A 292 -18.20 -10.95 6.31
N ALA A 293 -17.77 -10.98 5.05
CA ALA A 293 -18.54 -10.45 3.93
C ALA A 293 -19.94 -11.08 3.86
N GLN A 294 -20.05 -12.40 4.01
CA GLN A 294 -21.33 -13.09 4.03
C GLN A 294 -22.17 -12.78 5.27
N HIS A 295 -21.55 -12.68 6.45
CA HIS A 295 -22.23 -12.31 7.69
C HIS A 295 -22.89 -10.94 7.57
N CYS A 296 -22.12 -9.93 7.17
CA CYS A 296 -22.62 -8.56 7.03
C CYS A 296 -23.75 -8.50 5.99
N ARG A 297 -23.64 -9.21 4.85
CA ARG A 297 -24.74 -9.33 3.87
C ARG A 297 -26.04 -9.86 4.48
N LYS A 298 -25.96 -10.87 5.34
CA LYS A 298 -27.16 -11.46 5.98
C LYS A 298 -27.76 -10.48 6.97
N SER A 299 -26.93 -9.82 7.78
CA SER A 299 -27.37 -8.81 8.73
C SER A 299 -28.09 -7.67 8.02
N CYS A 300 -27.53 -7.10 6.94
CA CYS A 300 -28.19 -6.03 6.16
C CYS A 300 -29.55 -6.46 5.58
N LYS A 301 -29.66 -7.69 5.06
CA LYS A 301 -30.95 -8.20 4.54
C LYS A 301 -32.00 -8.34 5.63
N LEU A 302 -31.60 -8.75 6.83
CA LEU A 302 -32.50 -8.91 7.96
C LEU A 302 -33.04 -7.55 8.43
N PHE A 303 -32.16 -6.55 8.56
CA PHE A 303 -32.57 -5.19 8.92
C PHE A 303 -33.52 -4.58 7.88
N GLY A 304 -33.24 -4.72 6.58
CA GLY A 304 -34.12 -4.23 5.53
C GLY A 304 -35.51 -4.89 5.51
N GLN A 305 -35.63 -6.15 5.93
CA GLN A 305 -36.93 -6.84 6.05
C GLN A 305 -37.72 -6.39 7.27
N ILE A 306 -37.04 -6.05 8.36
CA ILE A 306 -37.68 -5.57 9.59
C ILE A 306 -38.27 -4.17 9.36
N ASP A 307 -37.53 -3.25 8.73
CA ASP A 307 -38.02 -1.90 8.44
C ASP A 307 -39.25 -1.90 7.51
N GLN A 308 -39.29 -2.79 6.52
CA GLN A 308 -40.45 -2.95 5.62
C GLN A 308 -41.70 -3.48 6.36
N ASN A 309 -41.52 -4.34 7.36
CA ASN A 309 -42.63 -4.88 8.15
C ASN A 309 -43.17 -3.86 9.16
N VAL A 310 -42.29 -3.06 9.78
CA VAL A 310 -42.66 -2.00 10.73
C VAL A 310 -43.40 -0.86 10.02
N HIS A 311 -43.01 -0.51 8.79
CA HIS A 311 -43.74 0.50 8.01
C HIS A 311 -45.13 0.05 7.54
N ASN A 312 -45.33 -1.25 7.31
CA ASN A 312 -46.62 -1.82 6.92
C ASN A 312 -47.61 -1.96 8.09
N GLU A 313 -47.14 -2.04 9.34
CA GLU A 313 -48.03 -2.15 10.51
C GLU A 313 -48.51 -0.79 11.06
N SER A 314 -47.92 0.34 10.65
CA SER A 314 -48.18 1.67 11.25
C SER A 314 -49.08 2.62 10.43
N PHE A 315 -49.72 2.21 9.33
CA PHE A 315 -50.59 3.09 8.54
C PHE A 315 -52.07 2.73 8.62
N ASN A 316 -52.75 3.28 9.64
CA ASN A 316 -54.19 3.54 9.64
C ASN A 316 -54.59 4.62 10.67
N LYS A 317 -54.36 5.91 10.35
CA LYS A 317 -55.31 7.05 10.49
C LYS A 317 -54.63 8.41 10.33
N GLU A 318 -55.38 9.32 9.73
CA GLU A 318 -55.06 10.66 9.23
C GLU A 318 -54.44 11.64 10.25
N ILE A 319 -53.46 12.45 9.83
CA ILE A 319 -53.57 13.88 9.46
C ILE A 319 -52.19 14.39 9.01
N LYS A 320 -52.19 15.17 7.93
CA LYS A 320 -51.03 15.78 7.25
C LYS A 320 -50.20 16.67 8.20
N SER A 321 -48.92 16.34 8.36
CA SER A 321 -47.85 17.34 8.49
C SER A 321 -46.73 16.97 7.53
N ALA A 322 -46.39 17.92 6.66
CA ALA A 322 -45.41 17.76 5.60
C ALA A 322 -44.00 17.83 6.21
N HIS A 323 -43.42 16.70 6.60
CA HIS A 323 -41.95 16.59 6.76
C HIS A 323 -41.36 15.17 6.81
N CYS A 324 -42.10 14.13 6.44
CA CYS A 324 -41.58 12.76 6.44
C CYS A 324 -42.21 11.93 5.31
N SER A 325 -41.85 12.23 4.07
CA SER A 325 -42.32 11.45 2.91
C SER A 325 -41.27 11.39 1.80
N GLN A 326 -40.00 11.22 2.18
CA GLN A 326 -38.90 11.07 1.23
C GLN A 326 -37.80 10.14 1.77
N CYS A 327 -38.19 9.01 2.37
CA CYS A 327 -37.26 7.94 2.79
C CYS A 327 -37.63 6.56 2.24
N CYS A 328 -38.57 6.47 1.28
CA CYS A 328 -38.98 5.19 0.71
C CYS A 328 -39.01 5.29 -0.81
N SER A 329 -37.83 5.20 -1.41
CA SER A 329 -37.69 4.70 -2.78
C SER A 329 -36.64 3.59 -2.76
N ASP A 330 -36.89 2.52 -3.51
CA ASP A 330 -36.10 1.27 -3.58
C ASP A 330 -34.65 1.44 -4.09
N ASN A 331 -34.07 2.64 -4.02
CA ASN A 331 -32.79 3.04 -4.58
C ASN A 331 -31.74 3.55 -3.56
N GLU A 332 -32.04 3.60 -2.25
CA GLU A 332 -31.16 4.23 -1.24
C GLU A 332 -30.70 3.29 -0.12
N PHE A 333 -29.98 2.21 -0.47
CA PHE A 333 -29.14 1.48 0.51
C PHE A 333 -27.76 1.22 -0.13
N GLY A 334 -26.79 2.10 0.17
CA GLY A 334 -25.44 2.07 -0.41
C GLY A 334 -24.44 1.12 0.25
N ASP A 335 -24.83 0.37 1.27
CA ASP A 335 -23.86 -0.31 2.16
C ASP A 335 -23.23 -1.60 1.62
N TYR A 336 -23.43 -1.94 0.34
CA TYR A 336 -22.78 -3.14 -0.21
C TYR A 336 -22.38 -3.04 -1.69
N TYR A 337 -22.49 -1.87 -2.31
CA TYR A 337 -22.09 -1.69 -3.69
C TYR A 337 -20.57 -1.64 -3.87
N PHE A 338 -19.80 -1.19 -2.86
CA PHE A 338 -18.35 -0.99 -2.97
C PHE A 338 -17.60 -2.20 -3.54
N PHE A 339 -17.86 -3.40 -2.98
CA PHE A 339 -17.25 -4.64 -3.50
C PHE A 339 -18.08 -5.32 -4.58
N ARG A 340 -19.35 -4.97 -4.80
CA ARG A 340 -20.15 -5.52 -5.91
C ARG A 340 -19.73 -4.91 -7.25
N ASP A 341 -19.59 -3.59 -7.31
CA ASP A 341 -19.25 -2.86 -8.55
C ASP A 341 -17.78 -2.98 -8.93
N LEU A 342 -16.88 -3.13 -7.94
CA LEU A 342 -15.50 -3.55 -8.18
C LEU A 342 -15.41 -4.92 -8.89
N ASN A 343 -16.42 -5.79 -8.72
CA ASN A 343 -16.47 -7.13 -9.30
C ASN A 343 -17.34 -7.20 -10.57
N ASP A 344 -18.44 -6.44 -10.68
CA ASP A 344 -19.36 -6.47 -11.84
C ASP A 344 -18.83 -5.70 -13.06
N HIS A 345 -17.96 -4.69 -12.86
CA HIS A 345 -17.29 -3.99 -13.99
C HIS A 345 -16.15 -4.79 -14.64
N GLN A 346 -15.91 -6.04 -14.22
CA GLN A 346 -14.78 -6.84 -14.68
C GLN A 346 -15.24 -8.12 -15.39
N ASN A 347 -14.94 -8.20 -16.69
CA ASN A 347 -15.29 -9.32 -17.57
C ASN A 347 -15.06 -10.70 -16.93
N ALA A 348 -16.05 -11.58 -17.09
CA ALA A 348 -16.13 -12.97 -16.64
C ALA A 348 -15.02 -13.94 -17.14
N LYS A 349 -13.93 -13.44 -17.73
CA LYS A 349 -12.80 -14.24 -18.27
C LYS A 349 -11.58 -14.31 -17.35
N GLU A 350 -11.41 -13.42 -16.38
CA GLU A 350 -10.33 -13.49 -15.39
C GLU A 350 -10.96 -13.75 -14.01
N LYS A 351 -10.70 -14.91 -13.41
CA LYS A 351 -11.11 -15.23 -12.03
C LYS A 351 -10.35 -14.34 -11.05
N GLU A 352 -10.76 -13.09 -10.92
CA GLU A 352 -10.39 -12.24 -9.79
C GLU A 352 -11.00 -12.83 -8.53
N GLU A 353 -10.29 -12.73 -7.39
CA GLU A 353 -10.79 -13.24 -6.12
C GLU A 353 -11.29 -12.05 -5.29
N PRO A 354 -12.62 -11.86 -5.15
CA PRO A 354 -13.23 -10.75 -4.41
C PRO A 354 -12.61 -10.55 -3.01
N SER A 355 -12.30 -11.65 -2.32
CA SER A 355 -11.68 -11.64 -0.99
C SER A 355 -10.27 -11.03 -1.00
N GLY A 356 -9.48 -11.24 -2.05
CA GLY A 356 -8.13 -10.67 -2.16
C GLY A 356 -8.15 -9.14 -2.30
N ASN A 357 -9.13 -8.61 -3.03
CA ASN A 357 -9.35 -7.16 -3.16
C ASN A 357 -9.77 -6.55 -1.82
N ILE A 358 -10.73 -7.15 -1.14
CA ILE A 358 -11.18 -6.73 0.21
C ILE A 358 -10.02 -6.73 1.20
N MET A 359 -9.28 -7.85 1.31
CA MET A 359 -8.13 -7.97 2.20
C MET A 359 -7.10 -6.86 1.95
N ARG A 360 -6.83 -6.55 0.68
CA ARG A 360 -5.80 -5.56 0.33
C ARG A 360 -6.23 -4.14 0.65
N VAL A 361 -7.50 -3.78 0.42
CA VAL A 361 -8.05 -2.46 0.80
C VAL A 361 -8.09 -2.34 2.31
N MET A 362 -8.59 -3.35 3.03
CA MET A 362 -8.56 -3.40 4.50
C MET A 362 -7.14 -3.25 5.05
N PHE A 363 -6.18 -3.98 4.48
CA PHE A 363 -4.78 -3.92 4.90
C PHE A 363 -4.19 -2.52 4.77
N HIS A 364 -4.22 -1.96 3.56
CA HIS A 364 -3.58 -0.68 3.29
C HIS A 364 -4.29 0.43 4.06
N GLY A 365 -5.63 0.43 4.03
CA GLY A 365 -6.45 1.39 4.76
C GLY A 365 -6.18 1.34 6.26
N CYS A 366 -6.31 0.18 6.91
CA CYS A 366 -6.14 0.07 8.35
C CYS A 366 -4.73 0.49 8.79
N HIS A 367 -3.68 0.01 8.13
CA HIS A 367 -2.31 0.32 8.52
C HIS A 367 -1.98 1.81 8.38
N THR A 368 -2.40 2.46 7.28
CA THR A 368 -2.12 3.88 7.06
C THR A 368 -2.97 4.79 7.94
N THR A 369 -4.26 4.47 8.06
CA THR A 369 -5.20 5.21 8.91
C THR A 369 -4.78 5.12 10.38
N ALA A 370 -4.37 3.94 10.87
CA ALA A 370 -3.86 3.78 12.24
C ALA A 370 -2.63 4.65 12.52
N ALA A 371 -1.67 4.68 11.60
CA ALA A 371 -0.48 5.52 11.75
C ALA A 371 -0.83 7.02 11.77
N LEU A 372 -1.76 7.45 10.91
CA LEU A 372 -2.21 8.84 10.87
C LEU A 372 -2.95 9.22 12.15
N ILE A 373 -3.88 8.39 12.63
CA ILE A 373 -4.61 8.61 13.88
C ILE A 373 -3.62 8.69 15.05
N SER A 374 -2.69 7.75 15.16
CA SER A 374 -1.69 7.75 16.25
C SER A 374 -0.88 9.04 16.29
N ASN A 375 -0.47 9.51 15.12
CA ASN A 375 0.25 10.77 15.00
C ASN A 375 -0.62 11.98 15.35
N ILE A 376 -1.88 12.04 14.90
CA ILE A 376 -2.80 13.12 15.28
C ILE A 376 -3.00 13.16 16.80
N LEU A 377 -3.30 12.02 17.42
CA LEU A 377 -3.49 11.93 18.88
C LEU A 377 -2.21 12.38 19.62
N THR A 378 -1.05 11.93 19.17
CA THR A 378 0.24 12.35 19.73
C THR A 378 0.45 13.87 19.60
N ARG A 379 0.12 14.47 18.45
CA ARG A 379 0.24 15.92 18.24
C ARG A 379 -0.73 16.72 19.10
N LEU A 380 -1.97 16.27 19.23
CA LEU A 380 -2.97 16.92 20.09
C LEU A 380 -2.58 16.89 21.57
N VAL A 381 -1.93 15.81 22.03
CA VAL A 381 -1.39 15.71 23.40
C VAL A 381 -0.19 16.66 23.59
N MET A 382 0.63 16.83 22.56
CA MET A 382 1.82 17.68 22.59
C MET A 382 1.53 19.17 22.43
N HIS A 383 0.34 19.50 21.91
CA HIS A 383 -0.12 20.84 21.58
C HIS A 383 -1.54 21.06 22.14
N PRO A 384 -1.70 21.08 23.48
CA PRO A 384 -3.01 21.30 24.11
C PRO A 384 -3.67 22.60 23.64
N GLU A 385 -2.89 23.64 23.33
CA GLU A 385 -3.37 24.90 22.78
C GLU A 385 -4.08 24.76 21.42
N ILE A 386 -3.64 23.81 20.59
CA ILE A 386 -4.30 23.48 19.33
C ILE A 386 -5.54 22.63 19.61
N GLN A 387 -5.44 21.67 20.53
CA GLN A 387 -6.57 20.82 20.92
C GLN A 387 -7.76 21.64 21.43
N ASP A 388 -7.52 22.67 22.24
CA ASP A 388 -8.56 23.55 22.78
C ASP A 388 -9.21 24.44 21.71
N LYS A 389 -8.42 24.91 20.74
CA LYS A 389 -8.95 25.68 19.60
C LYS A 389 -9.77 24.80 18.66
N VAL A 390 -9.32 23.58 18.38
CA VAL A 390 -10.08 22.59 17.62
C VAL A 390 -11.38 22.25 18.35
N TYR A 391 -11.34 22.04 19.67
CA TYR A 391 -12.56 21.84 20.47
C TYR A 391 -13.52 23.03 20.37
N SER A 392 -13.01 24.27 20.46
CA SER A 392 -13.81 25.49 20.32
C SER A 392 -14.45 25.59 18.93
N GLU A 393 -13.72 25.26 17.87
CA GLU A 393 -14.24 25.20 16.50
C GLU A 393 -15.38 24.17 16.39
N ILE A 394 -15.16 22.96 16.89
CA ILE A 394 -16.15 21.88 16.90
C ILE A 394 -17.42 22.31 17.65
N SER A 395 -17.29 22.90 18.84
CA SER A 395 -18.42 23.38 19.65
C SER A 395 -19.22 24.50 18.99
N MET A 396 -18.60 25.31 18.12
CA MET A 396 -19.31 26.36 17.37
C MET A 396 -20.12 25.80 16.19
N VAL A 397 -19.64 24.73 15.55
CA VAL A 397 -20.34 24.07 14.45
C VAL A 397 -21.45 23.13 14.97
N GLY A 398 -21.16 22.39 16.03
CA GLY A 398 -22.03 21.36 16.58
C GLY A 398 -23.27 21.91 17.29
N ARG A 399 -24.42 21.94 16.61
CA ARG A 399 -25.74 22.09 17.27
C ARG A 399 -26.21 20.81 17.95
N ASN A 400 -25.78 19.66 17.42
CA ASN A 400 -25.98 18.34 18.01
C ASN A 400 -24.64 17.59 18.00
N PRO A 401 -23.96 17.43 19.14
CA PRO A 401 -22.65 16.77 19.22
C PRO A 401 -22.68 15.26 18.89
N SER A 402 -23.86 14.76 18.51
CA SER A 402 -24.17 13.35 18.25
C SER A 402 -24.34 13.06 16.75
N LYS A 403 -24.09 14.01 15.84
CA LYS A 403 -24.06 13.72 14.39
C LYS A 403 -23.37 14.88 13.67
N TYR A 404 -22.29 14.59 12.95
CA TYR A 404 -21.66 15.55 12.04
C TYR A 404 -21.88 15.07 10.60
N GLU A 405 -22.49 15.92 9.79
CA GLU A 405 -22.66 15.70 8.36
C GLU A 405 -21.41 16.15 7.60
N GLN A 406 -21.35 15.85 6.30
CA GLN A 406 -20.18 16.18 5.48
C GLN A 406 -19.91 17.70 5.47
N GLU A 407 -20.99 18.47 5.38
CA GLU A 407 -21.05 19.92 5.38
C GLU A 407 -20.56 20.52 6.70
N ASP A 408 -20.80 19.86 7.83
CA ASP A 408 -20.31 20.32 9.14
C ASP A 408 -18.78 20.23 9.20
N ILE A 409 -18.20 19.15 8.68
CA ILE A 409 -16.74 18.95 8.68
C ILE A 409 -16.04 20.00 7.80
N TYR A 410 -16.62 20.40 6.68
CA TYR A 410 -16.07 21.48 5.86
C TYR A 410 -16.07 22.83 6.58
N ARG A 411 -16.88 22.99 7.63
CA ARG A 411 -16.89 24.16 8.50
C ARG A 411 -15.93 24.04 9.70
N MET A 412 -15.10 23.00 9.73
CA MET A 412 -14.03 22.79 10.72
C MET A 412 -12.64 22.84 10.07
N PRO A 413 -12.25 23.97 9.45
CA PRO A 413 -10.98 24.09 8.73
C PRO A 413 -9.75 23.88 9.61
N LEU A 414 -9.75 24.27 10.89
CA LEU A 414 -8.62 24.04 11.79
C LEU A 414 -8.45 22.55 12.12
N LEU A 415 -9.55 21.80 12.31
CA LEU A 415 -9.50 20.33 12.44
C LEU A 415 -8.88 19.68 11.19
N LEU A 416 -9.35 20.05 10.01
CA LEU A 416 -8.82 19.51 8.74
C LEU A 416 -7.32 19.87 8.58
N ALA A 417 -6.96 21.12 8.84
CA ALA A 417 -5.57 21.57 8.80
C ALA A 417 -4.68 20.80 9.80
N THR A 418 -5.20 20.48 10.99
CA THR A 418 -4.51 19.66 12.01
C THR A 418 -4.25 18.24 11.51
N ILE A 419 -5.22 17.64 10.80
CA ILE A 419 -5.06 16.31 10.18
C ILE A 419 -3.99 16.35 9.07
N TYR A 420 -4.05 17.35 8.18
CA TYR A 420 -3.07 17.51 7.10
C TYR A 420 -1.65 17.78 7.63
N GLU A 421 -1.50 18.62 8.64
CA GLU A 421 -0.22 18.90 9.27
C GLU A 421 0.36 17.69 10.00
N SER A 422 -0.51 16.89 10.63
CA SER A 422 -0.11 15.61 11.18
C SER A 422 0.43 14.71 10.06
N ALA A 423 -0.33 14.50 8.99
CA ALA A 423 0.10 13.70 7.85
C ALA A 423 1.43 14.18 7.24
N ARG A 424 1.65 15.50 7.18
CA ARG A 424 2.89 16.13 6.68
C ARG A 424 4.10 15.74 7.53
N LEU A 425 4.06 16.00 8.84
CA LEU A 425 5.26 15.90 9.69
C LEU A 425 5.70 14.47 10.02
N LEU A 426 4.77 13.53 10.04
CA LEU A 426 5.06 12.11 10.23
C LEU A 426 4.23 11.30 9.23
N PRO A 427 4.65 11.26 7.95
CA PRO A 427 3.96 10.49 6.92
C PRO A 427 4.06 9.00 7.24
N THR A 428 2.98 8.24 6.99
CA THR A 428 2.93 6.79 7.25
C THR A 428 4.10 6.03 6.59
N GLY A 429 4.51 6.48 5.40
CA GLY A 429 5.69 5.96 4.71
C GLY A 429 6.78 7.03 4.65
N PRO A 430 7.98 6.80 5.22
CA PRO A 430 9.07 7.79 5.16
C PRO A 430 9.59 8.01 3.74
N MET A 431 9.26 7.10 2.81
CA MET A 431 9.75 7.09 1.44
C MET A 431 8.66 6.63 0.47
N LEU A 432 8.53 7.28 -0.69
CA LEU A 432 7.84 6.68 -1.82
C LEU A 432 8.88 5.89 -2.59
N GLN A 433 8.90 4.57 -2.36
CA GLN A 433 9.65 3.71 -3.26
C GLN A 433 8.84 3.54 -4.55
N ARG A 434 9.48 3.87 -5.66
CA ARG A 434 9.01 3.66 -7.02
C ARG A 434 9.94 2.67 -7.71
N CYS A 435 9.44 2.15 -8.81
CA CYS A 435 9.76 0.82 -9.31
C CYS A 435 11.10 0.78 -10.05
N SER A 436 11.48 -0.42 -10.50
CA SER A 436 12.58 -0.62 -11.45
C SER A 436 12.13 -0.16 -12.84
N LEU A 437 12.79 0.85 -13.43
CA LEU A 437 12.46 1.41 -14.75
C LEU A 437 12.54 0.37 -15.90
N GLU A 438 11.85 0.59 -17.03
CA GLU A 438 11.85 -0.28 -18.24
C GLU A 438 12.43 0.56 -19.38
N HIS A 439 11.87 1.77 -19.47
CA HIS A 439 12.37 2.97 -20.15
C HIS A 439 13.60 3.56 -19.46
N ASP A 440 14.57 4.10 -20.20
CA ASP A 440 15.37 5.20 -19.66
C ASP A 440 14.44 6.42 -19.47
N LEU A 441 14.58 7.15 -18.37
CA LEU A 441 13.72 8.28 -17.98
C LEU A 441 14.53 9.58 -18.02
N SER A 442 14.21 10.48 -18.95
CA SER A 442 14.85 11.78 -19.05
C SER A 442 14.09 12.84 -18.27
N LEU A 443 14.78 13.51 -17.35
CA LEU A 443 14.27 14.64 -16.58
C LEU A 443 14.60 15.98 -17.24
N SER A 444 13.84 17.02 -16.91
CA SER A 444 14.04 18.40 -17.39
C SER A 444 15.42 18.98 -17.08
N THR A 445 16.09 18.47 -16.05
CA THR A 445 17.48 18.81 -15.69
C THR A 445 18.53 18.32 -16.68
N GLY A 446 18.14 17.51 -17.67
CA GLY A 446 19.07 16.83 -18.60
C GLY A 446 19.63 15.51 -18.05
N VAL A 447 19.28 15.13 -16.82
CA VAL A 447 19.65 13.83 -16.25
C VAL A 447 18.77 12.73 -16.82
N THR A 448 19.40 11.69 -17.38
CA THR A 448 18.71 10.46 -17.80
C THR A 448 18.94 9.35 -16.78
N ILE A 449 17.86 8.85 -16.19
CA ILE A 449 17.87 7.72 -15.28
C ILE A 449 17.74 6.43 -16.10
N PRO A 450 18.68 5.48 -16.01
CA PRO A 450 18.63 4.29 -16.85
C PRO A 450 17.51 3.34 -16.42
N ALA A 451 17.04 2.55 -17.39
CA ALA A 451 16.18 1.41 -17.18
C ALA A 451 16.73 0.50 -16.07
N ALA A 452 15.83 -0.18 -15.40
CA ALA A 452 16.01 -0.99 -14.20
C ALA A 452 16.36 -0.24 -12.90
N ALA A 453 16.63 1.07 -12.92
CA ALA A 453 16.86 1.85 -11.71
C ALA A 453 15.62 1.89 -10.81
N VAL A 454 15.82 1.81 -9.49
CA VAL A 454 14.80 1.96 -8.45
C VAL A 454 14.70 3.44 -8.10
N LEU A 455 13.55 4.04 -8.39
CA LEU A 455 13.27 5.43 -8.04
C LEU A 455 12.84 5.55 -6.58
N VAL A 456 13.29 6.59 -5.90
CA VAL A 456 13.01 6.82 -4.47
C VAL A 456 12.70 8.30 -4.25
N VAL A 457 11.66 8.57 -3.48
CA VAL A 457 11.39 9.91 -2.93
C VAL A 457 11.53 9.84 -1.42
N PRO A 458 12.43 10.60 -0.79
CA PRO A 458 12.56 10.67 0.66
C PRO A 458 11.48 11.60 1.23
N VAL A 459 10.23 11.14 1.27
CA VAL A 459 9.04 11.94 1.67
C VAL A 459 9.29 12.71 2.95
N GLN A 460 9.79 12.05 3.99
CA GLN A 460 10.02 12.69 5.30
C GLN A 460 10.99 13.88 5.21
N LEU A 461 11.98 13.84 4.31
CA LEU A 461 12.91 14.94 4.11
C LEU A 461 12.26 16.08 3.32
N VAL A 462 11.46 15.75 2.30
CA VAL A 462 10.72 16.75 1.50
C VAL A 462 9.66 17.46 2.35
N GLN A 463 8.96 16.71 3.21
CA GLN A 463 7.95 17.28 4.10
C GLN A 463 8.54 18.24 5.13
N LYS A 464 9.84 18.14 5.44
CA LYS A 464 10.52 18.99 6.44
C LYS A 464 11.57 19.92 5.81
N ASP A 465 11.51 20.13 4.50
CA ASP A 465 12.48 20.98 3.80
C ASP A 465 12.10 22.45 3.95
N ASP A 466 12.99 23.25 4.55
CA ASP A 466 12.75 24.67 4.81
C ASP A 466 12.46 25.47 3.53
N SER A 467 13.06 25.05 2.41
CA SER A 467 12.82 25.65 1.09
C SER A 467 11.37 25.52 0.60
N SER A 468 10.67 24.48 1.05
CA SER A 468 9.31 24.14 0.64
C SER A 468 8.26 24.55 1.68
N TRP A 469 8.63 24.58 2.95
CA TRP A 469 7.70 24.74 4.08
C TRP A 469 7.99 25.94 4.99
N GLY A 470 9.07 26.69 4.74
CA GLY A 470 9.50 27.83 5.56
C GLY A 470 10.42 27.41 6.72
N SER A 471 10.87 28.39 7.50
CA SER A 471 11.82 28.15 8.61
C SER A 471 11.24 27.30 9.75
N ASP A 472 9.92 27.17 9.83
CA ASP A 472 9.20 26.35 10.80
C ASP A 472 8.81 24.96 10.22
N ALA A 473 9.49 24.51 9.15
CA ALA A 473 9.15 23.27 8.45
C ALA A 473 9.13 22.03 9.36
N SER A 474 9.97 21.99 10.39
CA SER A 474 10.01 20.88 11.34
C SER A 474 9.01 21.00 12.49
N ASP A 475 8.38 22.17 12.64
CA ASP A 475 7.43 22.48 13.70
C ASP A 475 6.00 22.14 13.28
N PHE A 476 5.20 21.70 14.26
CA PHE A 476 3.78 21.42 14.06
C PHE A 476 2.98 22.71 14.05
N ASN A 477 2.56 23.12 12.85
CA ASN A 477 1.82 24.35 12.63
C ASN A 477 0.63 24.12 11.67
N PRO A 478 -0.56 23.76 12.18
CA PRO A 478 -1.76 23.59 11.36
C PRO A 478 -2.13 24.83 10.54
N TYR A 479 -1.85 26.03 11.04
CA TYR A 479 -2.21 27.29 10.38
C TYR A 479 -1.55 27.49 9.01
N ARG A 480 -0.52 26.69 8.66
CA ARG A 480 0.08 26.76 7.33
C ARG A 480 -0.87 26.36 6.20
N PHE A 481 -1.86 25.52 6.50
CA PHE A 481 -2.88 25.10 5.53
C PHE A 481 -4.08 26.05 5.50
N LEU A 482 -4.07 27.12 6.30
CA LEU A 482 -5.14 28.10 6.34
C LEU A 482 -4.76 29.38 5.58
N SER A 483 -5.75 30.06 5.00
CA SER A 483 -5.56 31.31 4.27
C SER A 483 -5.11 32.48 5.18
N ASN A 484 -4.38 33.44 4.59
CA ASN A 484 -3.58 34.46 5.31
C ASN A 484 -4.39 35.47 6.17
N HIS A 485 -5.71 35.54 6.07
CA HIS A 485 -6.51 36.44 6.92
C HIS A 485 -6.47 36.09 8.42
N ALA A 486 -5.87 34.96 8.80
CA ALA A 486 -5.81 34.46 10.17
C ALA A 486 -4.40 34.30 10.76
N LYS A 487 -3.35 34.67 10.04
CA LYS A 487 -1.97 34.43 10.49
C LYS A 487 -1.43 35.44 11.51
N GLU A 488 -2.11 36.57 11.72
CA GLU A 488 -1.55 37.69 12.50
C GLU A 488 -2.46 38.35 13.55
N SER A 489 -3.63 37.82 13.89
CA SER A 489 -4.45 38.45 14.94
C SER A 489 -4.90 37.49 16.04
N GLU A 490 -4.62 37.89 17.29
CA GLU A 490 -5.27 37.40 18.52
C GLU A 490 -6.82 37.52 18.44
N GLU A 491 -7.36 38.16 17.40
CA GLU A 491 -8.77 38.38 17.11
C GLU A 491 -9.52 37.17 16.54
N VAL A 492 -8.85 36.04 16.22
CA VAL A 492 -9.55 34.79 15.83
C VAL A 492 -10.50 34.31 16.96
N THR A 493 -10.23 34.68 18.20
CA THR A 493 -11.13 34.41 19.34
C THR A 493 -12.38 35.30 19.38
N LYS A 494 -12.44 36.41 18.64
CA LYS A 494 -13.54 37.39 18.69
C LYS A 494 -14.41 37.44 17.41
N SER A 495 -13.85 37.15 16.23
CA SER A 495 -14.59 37.20 14.95
C SER A 495 -15.14 35.85 14.47
N GLY A 496 -14.87 34.76 15.20
CA GLY A 496 -15.36 33.41 14.91
C GLY A 496 -14.55 32.68 13.84
N PHE A 497 -14.49 31.33 13.93
CA PHE A 497 -13.79 30.45 12.98
C PHE A 497 -14.33 30.51 11.54
N ASN A 498 -15.42 31.25 11.28
CA ASN A 498 -16.08 31.40 9.98
C ASN A 498 -15.24 32.12 8.90
N LEU A 499 -14.11 32.74 9.28
CA LEU A 499 -13.18 33.41 8.36
C LEU A 499 -12.00 32.51 7.93
N LEU A 500 -11.85 31.33 8.53
CA LEU A 500 -10.80 30.40 8.17
C LEU A 500 -11.19 29.62 6.91
N GLU A 501 -10.33 29.64 5.91
CA GLU A 501 -10.47 28.82 4.71
C GLU A 501 -9.27 27.87 4.62
N LEU A 502 -9.56 26.60 4.34
CA LEU A 502 -8.55 25.57 4.14
C LEU A 502 -8.05 25.62 2.68
N ASN A 503 -6.77 25.90 2.50
CA ASN A 503 -6.12 25.80 1.19
C ASN A 503 -5.96 24.32 0.82
N ASP A 504 -6.12 23.96 -0.46
CA ASP A 504 -5.90 22.58 -0.90
C ASP A 504 -4.40 22.21 -0.73
N PRO A 505 -4.05 21.26 0.17
CA PRO A 505 -2.66 20.88 0.38
C PRO A 505 -1.99 20.33 -0.88
N ASN A 506 -2.76 19.80 -1.84
CA ASN A 506 -2.24 19.19 -3.05
C ASN A 506 -1.78 20.22 -4.10
N GLU A 507 -2.11 21.50 -3.93
CA GLU A 507 -1.56 22.59 -4.76
C GLU A 507 -0.06 22.81 -4.50
N ASN A 508 0.41 22.45 -3.31
CA ASN A 508 1.83 22.44 -2.99
C ASN A 508 2.46 21.11 -3.45
N ALA A 509 3.32 21.16 -4.48
CA ALA A 509 4.03 19.99 -4.99
C ALA A 509 4.88 19.26 -3.94
N ALA A 510 5.27 19.93 -2.84
CA ALA A 510 6.01 19.32 -1.75
C ALA A 510 5.13 18.48 -0.81
N PHE A 511 3.79 18.60 -0.87
CA PHE A 511 2.88 17.79 -0.06
C PHE A 511 2.73 16.39 -0.65
N LEU A 512 3.44 15.43 -0.07
CA LEU A 512 3.55 14.05 -0.54
C LEU A 512 3.11 12.94 0.45
N PRO A 513 2.49 13.19 1.64
CA PRO A 513 2.02 12.10 2.50
C PRO A 513 1.07 11.12 1.81
N PHE A 514 0.31 11.60 0.82
CA PHE A 514 -0.60 10.80 0.01
C PHE A 514 -0.05 10.48 -1.39
N GLY A 515 1.22 10.81 -1.67
CA GLY A 515 1.83 10.69 -2.98
C GLY A 515 1.35 11.75 -3.98
N SER A 516 1.70 11.56 -5.25
CA SER A 516 1.33 12.46 -6.36
C SER A 516 1.24 11.68 -7.68
N GLY A 517 0.64 12.29 -8.71
CA GLY A 517 0.42 11.72 -10.04
C GLY A 517 -0.56 10.55 -10.05
N THR A 518 -0.45 9.67 -11.05
CA THR A 518 -1.37 8.52 -11.27
C THR A 518 -1.37 7.48 -10.14
N ARG A 519 -0.39 7.56 -9.23
CA ARG A 519 -0.26 6.71 -8.04
C ARG A 519 -0.55 7.43 -6.73
N ALA A 520 -1.06 8.67 -6.78
CA ALA A 520 -1.58 9.37 -5.61
C ALA A 520 -2.69 8.54 -4.92
N CYS A 521 -2.78 8.63 -3.60
CA CYS A 521 -3.71 7.83 -2.80
C CYS A 521 -5.15 8.06 -3.24
N VAL A 522 -5.80 7.00 -3.74
CA VAL A 522 -7.21 7.06 -4.16
C VAL A 522 -8.18 7.26 -3.00
N GLY A 523 -7.74 7.02 -1.76
CA GLY A 523 -8.57 7.16 -0.56
C GLY A 523 -8.28 8.42 0.25
N GLN A 524 -7.52 9.39 -0.27
CA GLN A 524 -7.15 10.60 0.49
C GLN A 524 -8.37 11.38 0.96
N LYS A 525 -9.29 11.77 0.05
CA LYS A 525 -10.48 12.54 0.44
C LYS A 525 -11.35 11.76 1.41
N PHE A 526 -11.60 10.49 1.09
CA PHE A 526 -12.31 9.55 1.96
C PHE A 526 -11.73 9.49 3.38
N VAL A 527 -10.44 9.21 3.53
CA VAL A 527 -9.84 8.99 4.86
C VAL A 527 -9.75 10.27 5.69
N ILE A 528 -9.48 11.42 5.05
CA ILE A 528 -9.45 12.72 5.74
C ILE A 528 -10.83 13.01 6.32
N GLN A 529 -11.89 12.84 5.53
CA GLN A 529 -13.26 13.08 5.97
C GLN A 529 -13.65 12.15 7.13
N VAL A 530 -13.38 10.86 6.97
CA VAL A 530 -13.71 9.82 7.96
C VAL A 530 -12.95 10.04 9.28
N ILE A 531 -11.67 10.40 9.24
CA ILE A 531 -10.91 10.74 10.45
C ILE A 531 -11.43 12.05 11.07
N ALA A 532 -11.76 13.07 10.28
CA ALA A 532 -12.27 14.33 10.80
C ALA A 532 -13.60 14.14 11.53
N THR A 533 -14.55 13.39 10.96
CA THR A 533 -15.82 13.06 11.62
C THR A 533 -15.60 12.32 12.94
N LEU A 534 -14.68 11.35 12.97
CA LEU A 534 -14.34 10.63 14.20
C LEU A 534 -13.78 11.58 15.27
N LEU A 535 -12.81 12.42 14.89
CA LEU A 535 -12.15 13.34 15.81
C LEU A 535 -13.11 14.42 16.32
N ALA A 536 -13.99 14.94 15.47
CA ALA A 536 -15.01 15.90 15.89
C ALA A 536 -15.89 15.31 16.99
N SER A 537 -16.38 14.07 16.81
CA SER A 537 -17.19 13.38 17.81
C SER A 537 -16.40 13.04 19.09
N LEU A 538 -15.16 12.59 18.95
CA LEU A 538 -14.30 12.20 20.06
C LEU A 538 -13.89 13.43 20.91
N LEU A 539 -13.37 14.48 20.27
CA LEU A 539 -12.86 15.68 20.95
C LEU A 539 -13.97 16.52 21.56
N ASN A 540 -15.19 16.44 21.04
CA ASN A 540 -16.33 17.09 21.66
C ASN A 540 -16.67 16.49 23.05
N LYS A 541 -16.47 15.18 23.24
CA LYS A 541 -16.78 14.48 24.49
C LYS A 541 -15.55 14.30 25.40
N TYR A 542 -14.36 14.25 24.81
CA TYR A 542 -13.13 13.87 25.50
C TYR A 542 -12.00 14.86 25.25
N GLU A 543 -11.18 15.05 26.27
CA GLU A 543 -9.86 15.66 26.20
C GLU A 543 -8.80 14.56 26.21
N ILE A 544 -7.79 14.68 25.36
CA ILE A 544 -6.70 13.70 25.26
C ILE A 544 -5.50 14.22 26.03
N ARG A 545 -5.06 13.46 27.04
CA ARG A 545 -3.94 13.81 27.92
C ARG A 545 -2.81 12.77 27.87
N PRO A 546 -1.57 13.16 28.17
CA PRO A 546 -0.47 12.20 28.31
C PRO A 546 -0.67 11.33 29.55
N ASN A 547 -0.50 10.01 29.42
CA ASN A 547 -0.55 9.11 30.56
C ASN A 547 0.79 9.15 31.32
N SER A 548 0.87 9.99 32.35
CA SER A 548 2.08 10.16 33.15
C SER A 548 2.18 9.09 34.23
N GLY A 549 2.59 7.87 33.87
CA GLY A 549 2.96 6.85 34.85
C GLY A 549 4.25 7.24 35.58
N SER A 550 4.12 7.71 36.83
CA SER A 550 5.16 8.02 37.83
C SER A 550 6.56 8.43 37.32
N GLY A 551 6.88 9.72 37.47
CA GLY A 551 8.21 10.15 37.92
C GLY A 551 9.20 10.69 36.88
N ASP A 552 8.79 11.64 36.03
CA ASP A 552 9.56 12.86 35.75
C ASP A 552 8.70 13.80 34.86
N ASN A 553 8.11 14.84 35.47
CA ASN A 553 7.09 15.70 34.86
C ASN A 553 7.65 16.97 34.20
N SER A 554 8.95 17.04 33.91
CA SER A 554 9.47 18.21 33.19
C SER A 554 8.96 18.19 31.73
N GLU A 555 8.25 19.25 31.30
CA GLU A 555 7.77 19.44 29.92
C GLU A 555 8.79 19.06 28.81
N PRO A 556 10.08 19.44 28.89
CA PRO A 556 11.05 19.04 27.86
C PRO A 556 11.30 17.52 27.82
N SER A 557 11.22 16.81 28.96
CA SER A 557 11.41 15.35 29.00
C SER A 557 10.24 14.57 28.39
N LEU A 558 9.02 15.09 28.51
CA LEU A 558 7.81 14.49 27.95
C LEU A 558 7.74 14.75 26.44
N LYS A 559 8.07 15.97 26.00
CA LYS A 559 8.15 16.32 24.58
C LYS A 559 9.18 15.46 23.83
N ASN A 560 10.35 15.26 24.42
CA ASN A 560 11.40 14.41 23.84
C ASN A 560 11.00 12.93 23.78
N ARG A 561 10.26 12.42 24.79
CA ARG A 561 9.75 11.04 24.79
C ARG A 561 8.67 10.82 23.72
N LEU A 562 7.71 11.73 23.61
CA LEU A 562 6.62 11.65 22.63
C LEU A 562 7.11 11.85 21.18
N GLN A 563 8.14 12.68 20.96
CA GLN A 563 8.80 12.80 19.65
C GLN A 563 9.62 11.55 19.28
N SER A 564 10.20 10.87 20.27
CA SER A 564 11.02 9.67 20.06
C SER A 564 10.19 8.38 19.95
N TYR A 565 9.01 8.35 20.58
CA TYR A 565 8.13 7.18 20.66
C TYR A 565 6.67 7.57 20.36
N PRO A 566 6.20 7.43 19.10
CA PRO A 566 4.82 7.73 18.69
C PRO A 566 3.76 6.79 19.32
N ASN A 567 4.20 5.80 20.10
CA ASN A 567 3.40 4.81 20.81
C ASN A 567 3.36 5.08 22.33
N SER A 568 3.46 6.36 22.70
CA SER A 568 3.41 6.74 24.11
C SER A 568 1.98 6.56 24.66
N PRO A 569 1.84 6.28 25.96
CA PRO A 569 0.54 6.02 26.52
C PRO A 569 -0.29 7.32 26.65
N ILE A 570 -1.56 7.26 26.26
CA ILE A 570 -2.50 8.38 26.27
C ILE A 570 -3.74 8.06 27.10
N LEU A 571 -4.40 9.10 27.63
CA LEU A 571 -5.64 9.02 28.38
C LEU A 571 -6.72 9.86 27.71
N PHE A 572 -7.92 9.30 27.61
CA PHE A 572 -9.12 10.04 27.22
C PHE A 572 -9.87 10.42 28.50
N VAL A 573 -9.96 11.71 28.78
CA VAL A 573 -10.67 12.26 29.95
C VAL A 573 -11.96 12.87 29.46
N ARG A 574 -13.10 12.47 30.02
CA ARG A 574 -14.40 13.03 29.64
C ARG A 574 -14.44 14.52 30.00
N ARG A 575 -14.88 15.37 29.07
CA ARG A 575 -15.10 16.80 29.32
C ARG A 575 -16.38 16.96 30.14
N ASP A 576 -16.35 17.81 31.16
CA ASP A 576 -17.54 18.19 31.91
C ASP A 576 -18.43 19.05 30.98
N GLN A 577 -19.68 18.62 30.74
CA GLN A 577 -20.64 19.30 29.87
C GLN A 577 -21.50 20.29 30.64
#